data_AF-A0A1V6FPN0-F1
#
_entry.id   AF-A0A1V6FPN0-F1
#
_cell.length_a   1.000
_cell.length_b   1.000
_cell.length_c   1.000
_cell.angle_alpha   90.00
_cell.angle_beta   90.00
_cell.angle_gamma   90.00
#
_symmetry.space_group_name_H-M   'P 1'
#
loop_
_entity.id
_entity.type
_entity.pdbx_description
1 polymer ?
#
loop_
_entity_poly.entity_id
_entity_poly.type
_entity_poly.pdbx_seq_one_letter_code
_entity_poly.pdbx_strand_id
1 'polypeptide(L)'
;MAKTKLRKDDYIMIISGKDKGKTAQVISVDSDKNRVFVEGNNLASVNTKAVKARKASEQSGLIKRPGSIDISNVLPVCASCGKPTRIGMEVVDGKKVRVCKKCGAVLVTKKAAAKAAAKATVRKKVAVKKSETDLEATNNNTQDVVLAPEGIQEENKTKTTVKTRKKIEKTATDSESNGSAEDK
;
A
#
# COMPACT_ATOMS: atom_id res chain seq x y z
N MET A 1 4.42 34.03 -2.46
CA MET A 1 4.35 32.56 -2.32
C MET A 1 4.17 31.93 -3.69
N ALA A 2 5.04 31.01 -4.10
CA ALA A 2 4.89 30.29 -5.36
C ALA A 2 3.70 29.32 -5.23
N LYS A 3 2.72 29.43 -6.12
CA LYS A 3 1.51 28.61 -6.08
C LYS A 3 1.77 27.26 -6.75
N THR A 4 2.03 26.22 -5.96
CA THR A 4 2.21 24.85 -6.44
C THR A 4 0.87 24.19 -6.81
N LYS A 5 0.83 23.40 -7.89
CA LYS A 5 -0.38 22.67 -8.35
C LYS A 5 -0.52 21.26 -7.75
N LEU A 6 0.55 20.74 -7.15
CA LEU A 6 0.61 19.45 -6.46
C LEU A 6 -0.01 19.55 -5.07
N ARG A 7 -0.62 18.45 -4.62
CA ARG A 7 -1.21 18.32 -3.28
C ARG A 7 -0.58 17.13 -2.56
N LYS A 8 -0.78 17.09 -1.24
CA LYS A 8 -0.47 15.90 -0.42
C LYS A 8 -1.26 14.69 -0.96
N ASP A 9 -0.67 13.50 -0.87
CA ASP A 9 -1.24 12.23 -1.35
C ASP A 9 -1.43 12.12 -2.88
N ASP A 10 -0.81 12.98 -3.68
CA ASP A 10 -0.72 12.79 -5.13
C ASP A 10 0.31 11.70 -5.47
N TYR A 11 0.04 10.92 -6.53
CA TYR A 11 1.02 10.03 -7.14
C TYR A 11 1.80 10.79 -8.19
N ILE A 12 3.12 10.65 -8.16
CA ILE A 12 4.02 11.35 -9.06
C ILE A 12 5.02 10.39 -9.69
N MET A 13 5.53 10.78 -10.85
CA MET A 13 6.65 10.18 -11.55
C MET A 13 7.77 11.21 -11.61
N ILE A 14 8.99 10.75 -11.35
CA ILE A 14 10.20 11.58 -11.41
C ILE A 14 10.68 11.65 -12.86
N ILE A 15 10.85 12.86 -13.39
CA ILE A 15 11.23 13.11 -14.79
C ILE A 15 12.75 13.12 -14.95
N SER A 16 13.44 13.66 -13.94
CA SER A 16 14.86 14.01 -13.99
C SER A 16 15.52 13.73 -12.64
N GLY A 17 16.84 13.56 -12.68
CA GLY A 17 17.65 13.18 -11.51
C GLY A 17 17.92 11.67 -11.43
N LYS A 18 18.54 11.25 -10.33
CA LYS A 18 18.99 9.87 -10.09
C LYS A 18 17.85 8.84 -10.11
N ASP A 19 16.65 9.28 -9.76
CA ASP A 19 15.46 8.44 -9.62
C ASP A 19 14.48 8.55 -10.80
N LYS A 20 14.97 8.98 -11.97
CA LYS A 20 14.16 9.13 -13.19
C LYS A 20 13.35 7.87 -13.51
N GLY A 21 12.08 8.06 -13.84
CA GLY A 21 11.14 7.00 -14.21
C GLY A 21 10.47 6.29 -13.03
N LYS A 22 10.98 6.45 -11.80
CA LYS A 22 10.35 5.88 -10.61
C LYS A 22 9.09 6.65 -10.24
N THR A 23 8.14 5.93 -9.67
CA THR A 23 6.90 6.50 -9.14
C THR A 23 6.94 6.53 -7.61
N ALA A 24 6.30 7.55 -7.04
CA ALA A 24 6.32 7.82 -5.61
C ALA A 24 5.03 8.52 -5.18
N GLN A 25 4.71 8.43 -3.88
CA GLN A 25 3.62 9.17 -3.27
C GLN A 25 4.16 10.40 -2.54
N VAL A 26 3.41 11.51 -2.62
CA VAL A 26 3.74 12.77 -1.94
C VAL A 26 3.23 12.76 -0.50
N ILE A 27 4.12 12.97 0.48
CA ILE A 27 3.78 13.14 1.90
C ILE A 27 3.36 14.58 2.18
N SER A 28 4.24 15.49 1.81
CA SER A 28 4.12 16.92 2.07
C SER A 28 4.75 17.72 0.94
N VAL A 29 4.25 18.94 0.80
CA VAL A 29 4.71 19.91 -0.19
C VAL A 29 5.07 21.16 0.58
N ASP A 30 6.31 21.59 0.42
CA ASP A 30 6.81 22.86 0.92
C ASP A 30 6.76 23.88 -0.21
N SER A 31 5.67 24.65 -0.26
CA SER A 31 5.47 25.66 -1.31
C SER A 31 6.45 26.83 -1.22
N ASP A 32 7.02 27.10 -0.04
CA ASP A 32 7.99 28.19 0.13
C ASP A 32 9.35 27.85 -0.48
N LYS A 33 9.80 26.59 -0.32
CA LYS A 33 11.08 26.10 -0.82
C LYS A 33 10.97 25.41 -2.18
N ASN A 34 9.77 25.36 -2.76
CA ASN A 34 9.47 24.65 -4.00
C ASN A 34 9.89 23.16 -3.98
N ARG A 35 9.73 22.49 -2.83
CA ARG A 35 10.15 21.11 -2.62
C ARG A 35 8.99 20.20 -2.24
N VAL A 36 9.14 18.94 -2.62
CA VAL A 36 8.18 17.88 -2.36
C VAL A 36 8.88 16.77 -1.60
N PHE A 37 8.28 16.32 -0.50
CA PHE A 37 8.74 15.14 0.22
C PHE A 37 7.99 13.91 -0.29
N VAL A 38 8.76 12.92 -0.70
CA VAL A 38 8.23 11.71 -1.33
C VAL A 38 8.59 10.46 -0.55
N GLU A 39 7.67 9.50 -0.55
CA GLU A 39 7.89 8.14 -0.05
C GLU A 39 8.42 7.25 -1.17
N GLY A 40 9.45 6.46 -0.85
CA GLY A 40 9.91 5.41 -1.76
C GLY A 40 11.17 4.72 -1.26
N ASN A 41 11.06 3.44 -0.92
CA ASN A 41 12.15 2.67 -0.31
C ASN A 41 13.38 2.47 -1.22
N ASN A 42 13.22 2.66 -2.53
CA ASN A 42 14.23 2.49 -3.58
C ASN A 42 14.61 3.83 -4.26
N LEU A 43 14.25 4.97 -3.66
CA LEU A 43 14.65 6.28 -4.16
C LEU A 43 16.02 6.64 -3.57
N ALA A 44 16.99 7.01 -4.40
CA ALA A 44 18.27 7.59 -3.95
C ALA A 44 18.05 8.90 -3.17
N SER A 45 16.91 9.55 -3.40
CA SER A 45 16.45 10.72 -2.67
C SER A 45 16.13 10.43 -1.20
N VAL A 46 15.77 9.17 -0.86
CA VAL A 46 15.47 8.77 0.52
C VAL A 46 16.76 8.64 1.32
N ASN A 47 16.93 9.56 2.27
CA ASN A 47 18.13 9.64 3.08
C ASN A 47 18.10 8.55 4.15
N THR A 48 19.05 7.64 4.09
CA THR A 48 19.24 6.64 5.13
C THR A 48 20.16 7.22 6.19
N LYS A 49 19.62 7.51 7.38
CA LYS A 49 20.42 8.01 8.51
C LYS A 49 20.60 6.89 9.52
N ALA A 50 21.86 6.60 9.84
CA ALA A 50 22.17 5.76 11.00
C ALA A 50 21.76 6.51 12.26
N VAL A 51 20.82 5.94 13.01
CA VAL A 51 20.40 6.47 14.30
C VAL A 51 21.11 5.65 15.36
N LYS A 52 21.97 6.35 16.13
CA LYS A 52 22.59 5.79 17.32
C LYS A 52 21.58 5.84 18.45
N ALA A 53 21.35 4.70 19.10
CA ALA A 53 20.52 4.60 20.28
C ALA A 53 21.04 5.54 21.37
N ARG A 54 20.17 6.40 21.91
CA ARG A 54 20.51 7.29 23.04
C ARG A 54 19.95 6.77 24.36
N LYS A 55 18.97 5.88 24.30
CA LYS A 55 18.31 5.24 25.44
C LYS A 55 18.45 3.74 25.31
N ALA A 56 18.52 3.04 26.45
CA ALA A 56 18.62 1.58 26.48
C ALA A 56 17.46 0.86 25.79
N SER A 57 16.30 1.53 25.59
CA SER A 57 15.13 0.96 24.90
C SER A 57 15.10 1.21 23.39
N GLU A 58 16.01 2.00 22.83
CA GLU A 58 16.01 2.35 21.41
C GLU A 58 16.97 1.43 20.65
N GLN A 59 16.48 0.76 19.60
CA GLN A 59 17.33 -0.07 18.75
C GLN A 59 18.17 0.83 17.83
N SER A 60 19.49 0.63 17.81
CA SER A 60 20.36 1.28 16.81
C SER A 60 20.07 0.69 15.42
N GLY A 61 19.88 1.54 14.42
CA GLY A 61 19.54 1.07 13.08
C GLY A 61 19.56 2.14 12.00
N LEU A 62 19.44 1.70 10.75
CA LEU A 62 19.32 2.57 9.59
C LEU A 62 17.86 2.98 9.41
N ILE A 63 17.55 4.25 9.69
CA ILE A 63 16.21 4.79 9.50
C ILE A 63 16.14 5.51 8.15
N LYS A 64 15.19 5.09 7.32
CA LYS A 64 14.89 5.75 6.04
C LYS A 64 14.04 6.99 6.30
N ARG A 65 14.50 8.15 5.84
CA ARG A 65 13.76 9.41 5.89
C ARG A 65 13.28 9.80 4.50
N PRO A 66 12.09 10.44 4.39
CA PRO A 66 11.57 10.84 3.10
C PRO A 66 12.55 11.75 2.35
N GLY A 67 12.61 11.54 1.04
CA GLY A 67 13.48 12.31 0.17
C GLY A 67 12.82 13.62 -0.25
N SER A 68 13.61 14.68 -0.36
CA SER A 68 13.17 15.95 -0.93
C SER A 68 13.51 16.02 -2.41
N ILE A 69 12.54 16.34 -3.26
CA ILE A 69 12.71 16.53 -4.69
C ILE A 69 12.13 17.90 -5.07
N ASP A 70 12.76 18.60 -6.00
CA ASP A 70 12.24 19.88 -6.51
C ASP A 70 10.99 19.66 -7.38
N ILE A 71 10.00 20.55 -7.25
CA ILE A 71 8.70 20.44 -7.93
C ILE A 71 8.82 20.34 -9.46
N SER A 72 9.83 20.97 -10.06
CA SER A 72 10.07 20.96 -11.50
C SER A 72 10.43 19.57 -12.05
N ASN A 73 10.96 18.70 -11.21
CA ASN A 73 11.46 17.38 -11.60
C ASN A 73 10.42 16.26 -11.47
N VAL A 74 9.16 16.61 -11.18
CA VAL A 74 8.08 15.65 -10.94
C VAL A 74 6.83 15.95 -11.78
N LEU A 75 6.18 14.89 -12.25
CA LEU A 75 4.87 14.96 -12.90
C LEU A 75 3.84 14.13 -12.13
N PRO A 76 2.62 14.63 -11.91
CA PRO A 76 1.54 13.82 -11.38
C PRO A 76 1.12 12.75 -12.38
N VAL A 77 0.90 11.56 -11.85
CA VAL A 77 0.33 10.43 -12.59
C VAL A 77 -1.18 10.47 -12.40
N CYS A 78 -1.90 10.49 -13.51
CA CYS A 78 -3.36 10.47 -13.47
C CYS A 78 -3.85 9.05 -13.13
N ALA A 79 -4.74 8.94 -12.13
CA ALA A 79 -5.31 7.66 -11.74
C ALA A 79 -6.17 7.00 -12.85
N SER A 80 -6.77 7.81 -13.73
CA SER A 80 -7.65 7.31 -14.81
C SER A 80 -6.87 6.78 -16.01
N CYS A 81 -5.74 7.38 -16.37
CA CYS A 81 -4.98 6.98 -17.57
C CYS A 81 -3.61 6.37 -17.28
N GLY A 82 -3.13 6.38 -16.04
CA GLY A 82 -1.84 5.83 -15.62
C GLY A 82 -0.61 6.55 -16.20
N LYS A 83 -0.80 7.60 -16.99
CA LYS A 83 0.27 8.34 -17.67
C LYS A 83 0.70 9.56 -16.85
N PRO A 84 1.99 9.96 -16.90
CA PRO A 84 2.45 11.23 -16.33
C PRO A 84 1.87 12.40 -17.13
N THR A 85 1.24 13.35 -16.46
CA THR A 85 0.43 14.41 -17.11
C THR A 85 0.65 15.77 -16.46
N ARG A 86 0.34 16.85 -17.18
CA ARG A 86 0.30 18.20 -16.62
C ARG A 86 -1.10 18.52 -16.09
N ILE A 87 -1.15 19.28 -15.00
CA ILE A 87 -2.40 19.72 -14.34
C ILE A 87 -2.98 20.95 -15.04
N GLY A 88 -4.23 20.85 -15.49
CA GLY A 88 -5.11 21.97 -15.82
C GLY A 88 -6.03 22.31 -14.64
N MET A 89 -6.67 23.48 -14.69
CA MET A 89 -7.74 23.84 -13.75
C MET A 89 -8.97 24.23 -14.55
N GLU A 90 -10.11 23.66 -14.18
CA GLU A 90 -11.42 23.96 -14.76
C GLU A 90 -12.40 24.30 -13.64
N VAL A 91 -13.48 25.01 -13.99
CA VAL A 91 -14.55 25.37 -13.06
C VAL A 91 -15.74 24.47 -13.37
N VAL A 92 -16.08 23.59 -12.44
CA VAL A 92 -17.27 22.73 -12.54
C VAL A 92 -18.14 23.07 -11.34
N ASP A 93 -19.41 23.42 -11.58
CA ASP A 93 -20.40 23.78 -10.55
C ASP A 93 -19.90 24.89 -9.60
N GLY A 94 -19.22 25.90 -10.16
CA GLY A 94 -18.63 27.02 -9.40
C GLY A 94 -17.37 26.66 -8.59
N LYS A 95 -16.90 25.41 -8.63
CA LYS A 95 -15.71 24.95 -7.91
C LYS A 95 -14.54 24.72 -8.86
N LYS A 96 -13.36 25.24 -8.48
CA LYS A 96 -12.10 25.00 -9.21
C LYS A 96 -11.61 23.58 -8.96
N VAL A 97 -11.66 22.75 -10.00
CA VAL A 97 -11.20 21.36 -9.99
C VAL A 97 -9.92 21.21 -10.80
N ARG A 98 -9.07 20.27 -10.39
CA ARG A 98 -7.85 19.93 -11.12
C ARG A 98 -8.20 18.89 -12.18
N VAL A 99 -7.80 19.13 -13.42
CA VAL A 99 -8.06 18.24 -14.55
C VAL A 99 -6.77 17.76 -15.19
N CYS A 100 -6.80 16.53 -15.69
CA CYS A 100 -5.71 15.96 -16.47
C CYS A 100 -5.79 16.49 -17.92
N LYS A 101 -4.74 17.16 -18.39
CA LYS A 101 -4.71 17.68 -19.78
C LYS A 101 -4.75 16.60 -20.87
N LYS A 102 -4.42 15.33 -20.55
CA LYS A 102 -4.40 14.25 -21.55
C LYS A 102 -5.75 13.54 -21.71
N CYS A 103 -6.52 13.39 -20.64
CA CYS A 103 -7.76 12.62 -20.64
C CYS A 103 -8.99 13.39 -20.16
N GLY A 104 -8.85 14.67 -19.77
CA GLY A 104 -9.94 15.49 -19.23
C GLY A 104 -10.41 15.07 -17.83
N ALA A 105 -10.00 13.90 -17.32
CA ALA A 105 -10.46 13.39 -16.04
C ALA A 105 -9.99 14.26 -14.85
N VAL A 106 -10.83 14.36 -13.83
CA VAL A 106 -10.54 15.09 -12.59
C VAL A 106 -9.47 14.36 -11.79
N LEU A 107 -8.42 15.07 -11.37
CA LEU A 107 -7.35 14.54 -10.53
C LEU A 107 -7.78 14.50 -9.06
N VAL A 108 -8.36 13.37 -8.67
CA VAL A 108 -8.80 13.08 -7.30
C VAL A 108 -7.63 12.55 -6.46
N THR A 109 -7.47 13.05 -5.23
CA THR A 109 -6.53 12.47 -4.26
C THR A 109 -7.10 11.16 -3.71
N LYS A 110 -6.26 10.15 -3.42
CA LYS A 110 -6.74 8.82 -2.99
C LYS A 110 -7.70 8.85 -1.80
N LYS A 111 -7.54 9.80 -0.86
CA LYS A 111 -8.48 9.98 0.27
C LYS A 111 -9.89 10.41 -0.17
N ALA A 112 -10.03 11.21 -1.22
CA ALA A 112 -11.33 11.64 -1.72
C ALA A 112 -12.04 10.50 -2.48
N ALA A 113 -11.29 9.69 -3.23
CA ALA A 113 -11.83 8.49 -3.88
C ALA A 113 -12.27 7.43 -2.85
N ALA A 114 -11.47 7.18 -1.81
CA ALA A 114 -11.81 6.25 -0.74
C ALA A 114 -13.03 6.71 0.08
N LYS A 115 -13.16 8.01 0.38
CA LYS A 115 -14.36 8.57 1.04
C LYS A 115 -15.60 8.44 0.17
N ALA A 116 -15.49 8.61 -1.15
CA ALA A 116 -16.61 8.43 -2.07
C ALA A 116 -17.05 6.96 -2.15
N ALA A 117 -16.10 6.03 -2.25
CA ALA A 117 -16.38 4.59 -2.26
C ALA A 117 -16.97 4.10 -0.91
N ALA A 118 -16.45 4.58 0.23
CA ALA A 118 -16.96 4.23 1.55
C ALA A 118 -18.37 4.78 1.81
N LYS A 119 -18.71 5.98 1.29
CA LYS A 119 -20.06 6.55 1.45
C LYS A 119 -21.11 5.77 0.63
N ALA A 120 -20.71 5.15 -0.47
CA ALA A 120 -21.58 4.28 -1.28
C ALA A 120 -21.89 2.94 -0.57
N THR A 121 -20.91 2.32 0.08
CA THR A 121 -21.11 1.04 0.80
C THR A 121 -21.89 1.21 2.10
N VAL A 122 -21.73 2.32 2.83
CA VAL A 122 -22.56 2.63 4.02
C VAL A 122 -24.04 2.80 3.65
N ARG A 123 -24.34 3.46 2.52
CA ARG A 123 -25.73 3.59 2.03
C ARG A 123 -26.36 2.25 1.65
N LYS A 124 -25.57 1.33 1.07
CA LYS A 124 -26.04 -0.03 0.74
C LYS A 124 -26.29 -0.88 1.98
N LYS A 125 -25.50 -0.72 3.05
CA LYS A 125 -25.64 -1.47 4.31
C LYS A 125 -26.83 -1.01 5.17
N VAL A 126 -27.21 0.27 5.11
CA VAL A 126 -28.40 0.81 5.79
C VAL A 126 -29.71 0.37 5.12
N ALA A 127 -29.70 0.16 3.80
CA ALA A 127 -30.87 -0.32 3.07
C ALA A 127 -31.19 -1.81 3.37
N VAL A 128 -30.18 -2.65 3.59
CA VAL A 128 -30.37 -4.10 3.88
C VAL A 128 -30.79 -4.33 5.34
N LYS A 129 -30.34 -3.49 6.29
CA LYS A 129 -30.72 -3.62 7.71
C LYS A 129 -32.15 -3.20 8.04
N LYS A 130 -32.86 -2.57 7.10
CA LYS A 130 -34.25 -2.12 7.28
C LYS A 130 -35.29 -3.13 6.77
N SER A 131 -34.86 -4.21 6.12
CA SER A 131 -35.73 -5.26 5.60
C SER A 131 -35.78 -6.53 6.47
N GLU A 132 -34.90 -6.65 7.48
CA GLU A 132 -34.83 -7.82 8.36
C GLU A 132 -35.61 -7.65 9.67
N THR A 133 -36.09 -6.44 10.01
CA THR A 133 -36.79 -6.19 11.30
C THR A 133 -38.31 -6.40 11.27
N ASP A 134 -38.90 -6.74 10.12
CA ASP A 134 -40.36 -6.75 9.97
C ASP A 134 -40.97 -8.17 9.79
N LEU A 135 -40.19 -9.26 9.96
CA LEU A 135 -40.67 -10.63 9.70
C LEU A 135 -40.49 -11.65 10.84
N GLU A 136 -39.90 -11.29 11.99
CA GLU A 136 -39.71 -12.22 13.13
C GLU A 136 -40.72 -11.98 14.27
N ALA A 137 -42.01 -11.86 13.91
CA ALA A 137 -43.06 -11.69 14.90
C ALA A 137 -44.30 -12.54 14.60
N THR A 138 -44.15 -13.85 14.39
CA THR A 138 -45.22 -14.84 14.67
C THR A 138 -44.67 -16.26 14.75
N ASN A 139 -44.65 -16.83 15.97
CA ASN A 139 -45.25 -18.12 16.33
C ASN A 139 -44.48 -18.80 17.46
N ASN A 140 -44.96 -18.57 18.69
CA ASN A 140 -44.73 -19.44 19.84
C ASN A 140 -46.00 -20.29 20.05
N ASN A 141 -45.89 -21.61 19.95
CA ASN A 141 -46.75 -22.60 20.64
C ASN A 141 -46.19 -24.01 20.31
N THR A 142 -45.48 -24.74 21.19
CA THR A 142 -45.95 -25.52 22.37
C THR A 142 -45.86 -27.03 22.11
N GLN A 143 -45.01 -27.70 22.91
CA GLN A 143 -45.09 -29.09 23.46
C GLN A 143 -45.01 -30.26 22.44
N ASP A 144 -44.35 -31.41 22.65
CA ASP A 144 -44.25 -32.29 23.82
C ASP A 144 -43.15 -33.39 23.64
N VAL A 145 -42.53 -33.82 24.76
CA VAL A 145 -42.05 -35.18 25.24
C VAL A 145 -41.34 -36.14 24.21
N VAL A 146 -40.25 -36.90 24.45
CA VAL A 146 -40.10 -38.14 25.28
C VAL A 146 -38.63 -38.68 25.26
N LEU A 147 -38.15 -39.14 26.44
CA LEU A 147 -37.12 -40.17 26.81
C LEU A 147 -35.70 -40.29 26.14
N ALA A 148 -34.65 -39.95 26.91
CA ALA A 148 -33.58 -40.80 27.53
C ALA A 148 -32.72 -41.83 26.69
N PRO A 149 -31.56 -42.33 27.20
CA PRO A 149 -30.21 -42.21 26.58
C PRO A 149 -29.43 -43.53 26.40
N GLU A 150 -28.25 -43.51 25.76
CA GLU A 150 -27.09 -44.45 25.83
C GLU A 150 -26.11 -44.08 24.68
N GLY A 151 -24.77 -44.05 24.73
CA GLY A 151 -23.71 -44.27 25.72
C GLY A 151 -22.33 -44.19 25.02
N ILE A 152 -21.26 -43.93 25.82
CA ILE A 152 -19.85 -44.40 25.70
C ILE A 152 -18.89 -43.69 24.68
N GLN A 153 -17.99 -42.79 25.17
CA GLN A 153 -16.51 -42.90 25.40
C GLN A 153 -15.62 -42.95 24.13
N GLU A 154 -14.37 -42.51 24.04
CA GLU A 154 -13.40 -41.71 24.82
C GLU A 154 -12.25 -41.37 23.82
N GLU A 155 -11.62 -40.20 24.00
CA GLU A 155 -10.17 -39.96 23.98
C GLU A 155 -9.27 -40.44 22.81
N ASN A 156 -8.52 -39.51 22.19
CA ASN A 156 -7.15 -39.26 22.64
C ASN A 156 -6.40 -38.15 21.88
N LYS A 157 -5.67 -37.35 22.67
CA LYS A 157 -4.75 -36.29 22.27
C LYS A 157 -3.40 -36.84 21.81
N THR A 158 -2.66 -35.94 21.15
CA THR A 158 -1.19 -35.81 21.01
C THR A 158 -0.53 -36.33 19.73
N LYS A 159 0.13 -35.42 19.01
CA LYS A 159 1.40 -35.71 18.35
C LYS A 159 2.30 -34.46 18.25
N THR A 160 3.05 -34.28 19.33
CA THR A 160 4.50 -34.04 19.42
C THR A 160 5.27 -33.58 18.17
N THR A 161 5.97 -32.47 18.37
CA THR A 161 7.14 -31.94 17.65
C THR A 161 8.24 -32.97 17.39
N VAL A 162 8.80 -33.02 16.18
CA VAL A 162 10.12 -33.61 15.92
C VAL A 162 10.97 -32.70 15.04
N LYS A 163 11.95 -32.08 15.68
CA LYS A 163 13.19 -31.58 15.09
C LYS A 163 14.05 -32.82 14.78
N THR A 164 14.77 -32.87 13.64
CA THR A 164 16.24 -33.03 13.50
C THR A 164 16.69 -33.74 12.19
N ARG A 165 17.83 -33.26 11.65
CA ARG A 165 18.93 -33.95 10.90
C ARG A 165 18.88 -34.13 9.36
N LYS A 166 19.56 -33.19 8.69
CA LYS A 166 20.75 -33.33 7.79
C LYS A 166 21.21 -34.75 7.36
N LYS A 167 21.26 -35.03 6.04
CA LYS A 167 22.38 -35.69 5.28
C LYS A 167 22.06 -35.72 3.76
N ILE A 168 22.79 -34.97 2.92
CA ILE A 168 23.70 -35.40 1.82
C ILE A 168 23.05 -36.28 0.74
N GLU A 169 23.03 -35.80 -0.50
CA GLU A 169 23.27 -36.62 -1.69
C GLU A 169 24.00 -35.81 -2.79
N LYS A 170 25.04 -36.44 -3.34
CA LYS A 170 25.88 -36.04 -4.45
C LYS A 170 25.39 -36.76 -5.71
N THR A 171 25.40 -36.09 -6.87
CA THR A 171 25.63 -36.61 -8.25
C THR A 171 25.34 -35.42 -9.20
N ALA A 172 26.01 -35.13 -10.31
CA ALA A 172 27.17 -35.63 -11.03
C ALA A 172 27.49 -34.56 -12.10
N THR A 173 28.77 -34.48 -12.53
CA THR A 173 29.29 -34.21 -13.90
C THR A 173 28.68 -33.04 -14.71
N ASP A 174 29.44 -32.08 -15.24
CA ASP A 174 30.41 -32.28 -16.33
C ASP A 174 31.51 -31.21 -16.37
N SER A 175 32.63 -31.68 -16.92
CA SER A 175 33.84 -31.00 -17.34
C SER A 175 33.64 -29.76 -18.22
N GLU A 176 34.46 -28.73 -18.01
CA GLU A 176 35.15 -28.04 -19.11
C GLU A 176 36.38 -27.28 -18.59
N SER A 177 37.53 -27.74 -19.07
CA SER A 177 38.87 -27.19 -18.88
C SER A 177 39.07 -25.94 -19.75
N ASN A 178 39.54 -24.85 -19.14
CA ASN A 178 40.35 -23.80 -19.77
C ASN A 178 41.26 -23.29 -18.63
N GLY A 179 42.54 -23.58 -18.59
CA GLY A 179 43.52 -23.22 -19.60
C GLY A 179 44.42 -22.14 -18.99
N SER A 180 45.30 -22.56 -18.08
CA SER A 180 46.31 -21.73 -17.43
C SER A 180 47.63 -21.84 -18.17
N ALA A 181 48.06 -20.73 -18.77
CA ALA A 181 49.39 -20.47 -19.30
C ALA A 181 49.60 -18.94 -19.26
N GLU A 182 50.69 -18.33 -18.86
CA GLU A 182 51.94 -18.67 -18.16
C GLU A 182 52.44 -17.30 -17.62
N ASP A 183 53.05 -17.28 -16.44
CA ASP A 183 53.87 -16.17 -15.95
C ASP A 183 55.21 -16.14 -16.70
N LYS A 184 55.58 -14.98 -17.26
CA LYS A 184 56.95 -14.44 -17.34
C LYS A 184 56.94 -12.99 -17.80
#